data_AF-A0A4Q3Z3E8-F1
#
_entry.id   AF-A0A4Q3Z3E8-F1
#
_cell.length_a   1.000
_cell.length_b   1.000
_cell.length_c   1.000
_cell.angle_alpha   90.00
_cell.angle_beta   90.00
_cell.angle_gamma   90.00
#
_symmetry.space_group_name_H-M   'P 1'
#
loop_
_entity.id
_entity.type
_entity.pdbx_description
1 polymer ?
#
loop_
_entity_poly.entity_id
_entity_poly.type
_entity_poly.pdbx_seq_one_letter_code
_entity_poly.pdbx_strand_id
1 'polypeptide(L)'
;MLDIRVRSKRGRKAALKFLRKLVKRLAYVPDAIATDRLWFFSAAIRNLGPAERHVTGGRSNNRAKVSHQPTRRREWQQIRFKSPGSAQRCLSSHAAIANHVNVQRHLSSRRTLQTLGARAMADWREIVAA
;
A
#
# COMPACT_ATOMS: atom_id res chain seq x y z
N MET A 1 -4.33 4.12 -1.44
CA MET A 1 -4.14 3.45 -0.15
C MET A 1 -3.06 2.38 -0.23
N LEU A 2 -1.80 2.77 -0.08
CA LEU A 2 -0.67 1.87 0.12
C LEU A 2 -0.42 1.72 1.63
N ASP A 3 -0.36 0.50 2.17
CA ASP A 3 0.33 0.24 3.45
C ASP A 3 1.65 -0.44 3.14
N ILE A 4 2.77 0.15 3.54
CA ILE A 4 4.10 -0.41 3.28
C ILE A 4 4.79 -0.62 4.62
N ARG A 5 5.10 -1.87 4.91
CA ARG A 5 5.79 -2.28 6.14
C ARG A 5 7.11 -2.95 5.79
N VAL A 6 8.20 -2.38 6.29
CA VAL A 6 9.54 -2.98 6.14
C VAL A 6 9.80 -3.93 7.31
N ARG A 7 10.19 -5.17 7.01
CA ARG A 7 10.69 -6.14 7.99
C ARG A 7 11.86 -6.92 7.38
N SER A 8 12.85 -7.25 8.21
CA SER A 8 14.00 -8.07 7.83
C SER A 8 13.62 -9.52 7.53
N LYS A 9 12.67 -10.09 8.28
CA LYS A 9 12.18 -11.46 8.10
C LYS A 9 10.76 -11.47 7.54
N ARG A 10 10.58 -12.20 6.43
CA ARG A 10 9.28 -12.51 5.81
C ARG A 10 8.83 -13.90 6.28
N GLY A 11 7.56 -14.03 6.67
CA GLY A 11 7.01 -15.31 7.14
C GLY A 11 5.56 -15.19 7.59
N ARG A 12 4.95 -16.34 7.91
CA ARG A 12 3.51 -16.46 8.21
C ARG A 12 3.03 -15.48 9.29
N LYS A 13 3.74 -15.38 10.42
CA LYS A 13 3.40 -14.46 11.53
C LYS A 13 3.42 -12.99 11.09
N ALA A 14 4.41 -12.60 10.28
CA ALA A 14 4.54 -11.23 9.79
C ALA A 14 3.44 -10.89 8.78
N ALA A 15 3.13 -11.82 7.86
CA ALA A 15 2.05 -11.67 6.89
C ALA A 15 0.69 -11.56 7.59
N LEU A 16 0.41 -12.41 8.57
CA LEU A 16 -0.84 -12.35 9.35
C LEU A 16 -0.99 -11.01 10.09
N LYS A 17 0.06 -10.53 10.76
CA LYS A 17 0.03 -9.24 11.46
C LYS A 17 -0.16 -8.06 10.49
N PHE A 18 0.39 -8.16 9.28
CA PHE A 18 0.19 -7.16 8.23
C PHE A 18 -1.27 -7.15 7.73
N LEU A 19 -1.81 -8.32 7.36
CA LEU A 19 -3.18 -8.46 6.89
C LEU A 19 -4.21 -7.99 7.93
N ARG A 20 -4.04 -8.35 9.21
CA ARG A 20 -4.92 -7.87 10.30
C ARG A 20 -4.92 -6.34 10.41
N LYS A 21 -3.74 -5.72 10.34
CA LYS A 21 -3.62 -4.25 10.38
C LYS A 21 -4.33 -3.63 9.18
N LEU A 22 -4.18 -4.23 8.01
CA LEU A 22 -4.74 -3.72 6.76
C LEU A 22 -6.28 -3.79 6.77
N VAL A 23 -6.87 -4.92 7.17
CA VAL A 23 -8.32 -5.07 7.30
C VAL A 23 -8.88 -4.10 8.35
N LYS A 24 -8.24 -3.98 9.52
CA LYS A 24 -8.65 -3.00 10.54
C LYS A 24 -8.64 -1.56 10.01
N ARG A 25 -7.66 -1.21 9.17
CA ARG A 25 -7.54 0.14 8.59
C ARG A 25 -8.54 0.38 7.47
N LEU A 26 -8.91 -0.64 6.70
CA LEU A 26 -9.90 -0.52 5.63
C LEU A 26 -11.33 -0.39 6.18
N ALA A 27 -11.60 -0.91 7.39
CA ALA A 27 -12.93 -0.93 8.00
C ALA A 27 -14.02 -1.64 7.18
N TYR A 28 -13.63 -2.42 6.16
CA TYR A 28 -14.51 -3.31 5.40
C TYR A 28 -13.80 -4.63 5.09
N VAL A 29 -14.58 -5.65 4.76
CA VAL A 29 -14.10 -6.98 4.39
C VAL A 29 -13.99 -7.06 2.87
N PRO A 30 -12.79 -7.27 2.29
CA PRO A 30 -12.63 -7.36 0.84
C PRO A 30 -13.17 -8.69 0.30
N ASP A 31 -13.79 -8.65 -0.88
CA ASP A 31 -14.27 -9.84 -1.58
C ASP A 31 -13.12 -10.73 -2.08
N ALA A 32 -12.00 -10.11 -2.46
CA ALA A 32 -10.81 -10.79 -2.92
C ALA A 32 -9.53 -10.13 -2.38
N ILE A 33 -8.56 -10.96 -1.98
CA ILE A 33 -7.23 -10.57 -1.54
C ILE A 33 -6.21 -11.15 -2.52
N ALA A 34 -5.66 -10.30 -3.39
CA ALA A 34 -4.62 -10.69 -4.33
C ALA A 34 -3.22 -10.50 -3.73
N THR A 35 -2.43 -11.57 -3.62
CA THR A 35 -1.04 -11.51 -3.13
C THR A 35 -0.05 -12.12 -4.14
N ASP A 36 1.24 -12.13 -3.81
CA ASP A 36 2.22 -12.97 -4.50
C ASP A 36 1.98 -14.46 -4.20
N ARG A 37 2.59 -15.33 -5.01
CA ARG A 37 2.53 -16.79 -4.90
C ARG A 37 3.46 -17.31 -3.79
N LEU A 38 3.48 -16.64 -2.63
CA LEU A 38 4.29 -17.06 -1.49
C LEU A 38 3.41 -17.82 -0.48
N TRP A 39 3.83 -19.04 -0.14
CA TRP A 39 3.07 -19.97 0.70
C TRP A 39 2.64 -19.38 2.05
N PHE A 40 3.45 -18.47 2.61
CA PHE A 40 3.17 -17.87 3.91
C PHE A 40 2.02 -16.85 3.90
N PHE A 41 1.66 -16.30 2.73
CA PHE A 41 0.44 -15.49 2.57
C PHE A 41 -0.80 -16.38 2.52
N SER A 42 -0.77 -17.48 1.77
CA SER A 42 -1.86 -18.47 1.78
C SER A 42 -2.11 -18.97 3.20
N ALA A 43 -1.05 -19.32 3.91
CA ALA A 43 -1.16 -19.74 5.30
C ALA A 43 -1.72 -18.63 6.20
N ALA A 44 -1.32 -17.36 6.01
CA ALA A 44 -1.82 -16.24 6.80
C ALA A 44 -3.31 -15.95 6.52
N ILE A 45 -3.74 -15.96 5.26
CA ILE A 45 -5.14 -15.70 4.86
C ILE A 45 -6.07 -16.78 5.41
N ARG A 46 -5.66 -18.05 5.39
CA ARG A 46 -6.41 -19.15 6.04
C ARG A 46 -6.67 -18.93 7.53
N ASN A 47 -5.82 -18.20 8.26
CA ASN A 47 -6.08 -17.86 9.67
C ASN A 47 -6.90 -16.57 9.84
N LEU A 48 -7.06 -15.77 8.78
CA LEU A 48 -7.72 -14.47 8.84
C LEU A 48 -9.20 -14.57 8.43
N GLY A 49 -9.56 -15.56 7.61
CA GLY A 49 -10.91 -15.77 7.11
C GLY A 49 -10.95 -16.82 6.00
N PRO A 50 -12.01 -16.83 5.17
CA PRO A 50 -12.20 -17.86 4.15
C PRO A 50 -11.09 -17.86 3.11
N ALA A 51 -10.52 -19.03 2.88
CA ALA A 51 -9.43 -19.24 1.93
C ALA A 51 -9.85 -18.92 0.48
N GLU A 52 -11.15 -19.02 0.16
CA GLU A 52 -11.69 -18.75 -1.17
C GLU A 52 -11.46 -17.32 -1.66
N ARG A 53 -11.25 -16.36 -0.74
CA ARG A 53 -10.96 -14.96 -1.10
C ARG A 53 -9.50 -14.77 -1.52
N HIS A 54 -8.65 -15.78 -1.36
CA HIS A 54 -7.24 -15.68 -1.74
C HIS A 54 -7.09 -15.88 -3.25
N VAL A 55 -6.81 -14.79 -3.96
CA VAL A 55 -6.52 -14.86 -5.40
C VAL A 55 -5.02 -14.87 -5.59
N THR A 56 -4.53 -15.89 -6.30
CA THR A 56 -3.13 -15.98 -6.73
C THR A 56 -3.05 -16.28 -8.22
N GLY A 57 -2.06 -15.71 -8.90
CA GLY A 57 -1.82 -15.95 -10.33
C GLY A 57 -2.24 -14.83 -11.26
N GLY A 58 -1.91 -15.01 -12.54
CA GLY A 58 -2.07 -14.00 -13.58
C GLY A 58 -1.41 -12.66 -13.21
N ARG A 59 -2.07 -11.56 -13.58
CA ARG A 59 -1.68 -10.18 -13.26
C ARG A 59 -2.48 -9.60 -12.09
N SER A 60 -3.12 -10.44 -11.26
CA SER A 60 -3.98 -10.01 -10.14
C SER A 60 -3.27 -9.10 -9.12
N ASN A 61 -2.00 -9.39 -8.83
CA ASN A 61 -1.17 -8.57 -7.93
C ASN A 61 -0.42 -7.44 -8.65
N ASN A 62 -0.65 -7.21 -9.95
CA ASN A 62 0.09 -6.21 -10.72
C ASN A 62 -0.11 -4.80 -10.16
N ARG A 63 -1.33 -4.48 -9.70
CA ARG A 63 -1.60 -3.19 -9.04
C ARG A 63 -0.72 -3.00 -7.81
N ALA A 64 -0.58 -4.02 -6.96
CA ALA A 64 0.30 -3.98 -5.82
C ALA A 64 1.78 -3.85 -6.27
N LYS A 65 2.22 -4.64 -7.25
CA LYS A 65 3.59 -4.55 -7.80
C LYS A 65 3.93 -3.17 -8.36
N VAL A 66 3.06 -2.60 -9.20
CA VAL A 66 3.23 -1.27 -9.80
C VAL A 66 3.24 -0.19 -8.72
N SER A 67 2.42 -0.33 -7.68
CA SER A 67 2.39 0.62 -6.57
C SER A 67 3.72 0.73 -5.81
N HIS A 68 4.60 -0.27 -5.90
CA HIS A 68 5.95 -0.23 -5.33
C HIS A 68 7.01 0.40 -6.26
N GLN A 69 6.72 0.63 -7.55
CA GLN A 69 7.73 1.19 -8.47
C GLN A 69 8.28 2.54 -8.00
N PRO A 70 7.46 3.52 -7.55
CA PRO A 70 7.98 4.80 -7.06
C PRO A 70 8.88 4.62 -5.84
N THR A 71 8.56 3.68 -4.95
CA THR A 71 9.40 3.32 -3.82
C THR A 71 10.74 2.75 -4.29
N ARG A 72 10.73 1.81 -5.23
CA ARG A 72 11.95 1.20 -5.80
C ARG A 72 12.83 2.23 -6.49
N ARG A 73 12.25 3.15 -7.26
CA ARG A 73 13.00 4.26 -7.90
C ARG A 73 13.72 5.13 -6.87
N ARG A 74 13.06 5.48 -5.76
CA ARG A 74 13.68 6.25 -4.68
C ARG A 74 14.77 5.48 -3.94
N GLU A 75 14.53 4.20 -3.67
CA GLU A 75 15.55 3.32 -3.09
C GLU A 75 16.82 3.31 -3.96
N TRP A 76 16.65 3.23 -5.28
CA TRP A 76 17.76 3.31 -6.24
C TRP A 76 18.47 4.65 -6.21
N GLN A 77 17.73 5.76 -6.28
CA GLN A 77 18.30 7.12 -6.22
C GLN A 77 19.07 7.39 -4.92
N GLN A 78 18.69 6.73 -3.82
CA GLN A 78 19.36 6.87 -2.52
C GLN A 78 20.49 5.84 -2.31
N ILE A 79 20.90 5.10 -3.34
CA ILE A 79 21.93 4.04 -3.26
C ILE A 79 21.55 3.03 -2.16
N ARG A 80 20.30 2.55 -2.23
CA ARG A 80 19.64 1.68 -1.26
C ARG A 80 19.43 2.31 0.11
N PHE A 81 18.36 1.90 0.80
CA PHE A 81 18.15 2.32 2.17
C PHE A 81 19.23 1.74 3.09
N LYS A 82 19.87 2.59 3.90
CA LYS A 82 20.94 2.18 4.82
C LYS A 82 20.43 1.45 6.06
N SER A 83 19.14 1.56 6.38
CA SER A 83 18.52 0.84 7.49
C SER A 83 17.01 0.63 7.29
N PRO A 84 16.40 -0.37 7.97
CA PRO A 84 14.96 -0.58 7.96
C PRO A 84 14.18 0.64 8.47
N GLY A 85 14.74 1.37 9.46
CA GLY A 85 14.14 2.59 10.00
C GLY A 85 14.13 3.73 8.99
N SER A 86 15.23 3.93 8.26
CA SER A 86 15.32 4.91 7.17
C SER A 86 14.31 4.59 6.06
N ALA A 87 14.23 3.32 5.65
CA ALA A 87 13.23 2.86 4.70
C ALA A 87 11.80 3.13 5.20
N GLN A 88 11.49 2.78 6.45
CA GLN A 88 10.15 2.97 7.00
C GLN A 88 9.76 4.45 7.09
N ARG A 89 10.67 5.36 7.48
CA ARG A 89 10.40 6.81 7.48
C ARG A 89 10.11 7.32 6.08
N CYS A 90 10.95 6.99 5.11
CA CYS A 90 10.75 7.35 3.71
C CYS A 90 9.38 6.88 3.22
N LEU A 91 9.03 5.61 3.48
CA LEU A 91 7.76 5.03 3.09
C LEU A 91 6.56 5.68 3.76
N SER A 92 6.65 5.96 5.06
CA SER A 92 5.57 6.59 5.82
C SER A 92 5.25 8.00 5.29
N SER A 93 6.26 8.85 5.10
CA SER A 93 6.08 10.21 4.57
C SER A 93 5.49 10.19 3.16
N HIS A 94 6.05 9.36 2.28
CA HIS A 94 5.58 9.27 0.90
C HIS A 94 4.21 8.61 0.78
N ALA A 95 3.86 7.65 1.65
CA ALA A 95 2.54 7.04 1.67
C ALA A 95 1.46 8.05 2.12
N ALA A 96 1.77 8.91 3.09
CA ALA A 96 0.86 9.98 3.52
C ALA A 96 0.56 10.93 2.35
N ILE A 97 1.60 11.47 1.70
CA ILE A 97 1.46 12.34 0.53
C ILE A 97 0.70 11.63 -0.61
N ALA A 98 1.08 10.39 -0.93
CA ALA A 98 0.44 9.65 -2.02
C ALA A 98 -1.01 9.26 -1.73
N ASN A 99 -1.42 9.14 -0.45
CA ASN A 99 -2.81 8.91 -0.09
C ASN A 99 -3.61 10.22 -0.12
N HIS A 100 -3.03 11.34 0.33
CA HIS A 100 -3.63 12.67 0.28
C HIS A 100 -3.96 13.10 -1.16
N VAL A 101 -3.01 12.95 -2.07
CA VAL A 101 -3.19 13.40 -3.46
C VAL A 101 -4.04 12.42 -4.29
N ASN A 102 -4.18 11.15 -3.86
CA ASN A 102 -4.86 10.11 -4.65
C ASN A 102 -6.05 9.48 -3.91
N VAL A 103 -7.00 10.32 -3.48
CA VAL A 103 -8.14 9.95 -2.61
C VAL A 103 -9.08 8.91 -3.24
N GLN A 104 -9.26 8.89 -4.57
CA GLN A 104 -10.19 7.95 -5.24
C GLN A 104 -9.62 7.41 -6.55
N ARG A 105 -8.93 6.26 -6.47
CA ARG A 105 -8.28 5.58 -7.61
C ARG A 105 -9.17 4.54 -8.32
N HIS A 106 -10.49 4.73 -8.32
CA HIS A 106 -11.42 3.94 -9.14
C HIS A 106 -11.83 4.76 -10.37
N LEU A 107 -12.80 4.28 -11.16
CA LEU A 107 -13.30 4.95 -12.37
C LEU A 107 -13.94 6.30 -12.01
N SER A 108 -13.11 7.31 -11.81
CA SER A 108 -13.50 8.68 -11.50
C SER A 108 -13.47 9.50 -12.77
N SER A 109 -14.47 10.37 -12.97
CA SER A 109 -14.46 11.29 -14.12
C SER A 109 -13.22 12.19 -14.06
N ARG A 110 -12.75 12.66 -15.23
CA ARG A 110 -11.65 13.62 -15.30
C ARG A 110 -11.92 14.88 -14.48
N ARG A 111 -13.19 15.34 -14.47
CA ARG A 111 -13.63 16.50 -13.68
C ARG A 111 -13.50 16.25 -12.18
N THR A 112 -13.96 15.09 -11.70
CA THR A 112 -13.80 14.68 -10.29
C THR A 112 -12.33 14.63 -9.89
N LEU A 113 -11.47 14.08 -10.74
CA LEU A 113 -10.03 14.03 -10.49
C LEU A 113 -9.41 15.43 -10.39
N GLN A 114 -9.81 16.36 -11.27
CA GLN A 114 -9.34 17.75 -11.21
C GLN A 114 -9.77 18.44 -9.92
N THR A 115 -11.04 18.31 -9.51
CA THR A 115 -11.55 18.90 -8.26
C THR A 115 -10.82 18.33 -7.04
N LEU A 116 -10.67 17.02 -6.96
CA LEU A 116 -9.93 16.38 -5.86
C LEU A 116 -8.46 16.78 -5.84
N GLY A 117 -7.82 16.88 -7.02
CA GLY A 117 -6.45 17.35 -7.14
C GLY A 117 -6.27 18.80 -6.70
N ALA A 118 -7.18 19.70 -7.11
CA ALA A 118 -7.17 21.10 -6.71
C ALA A 118 -7.32 21.25 -5.19
N ARG A 119 -8.25 20.50 -4.58
CA ARG A 119 -8.43 20.47 -3.12
C ARG A 119 -7.19 19.94 -2.41
N ALA A 120 -6.66 18.80 -2.83
CA ALA A 120 -5.46 18.23 -2.22
C ALA A 120 -4.26 19.19 -2.30
N MET A 121 -4.13 19.95 -3.39
CA MET A 121 -3.08 20.96 -3.56
C MET A 121 -3.30 22.20 -2.68
N ALA A 122 -4.54 22.63 -2.48
CA ALA A 122 -4.86 23.70 -1.54
C ALA A 122 -4.49 23.31 -0.10
N ASP A 123 -4.97 22.14 0.35
CA ASP A 123 -4.63 21.58 1.66
C ASP A 123 -3.10 21.46 1.83
N TRP A 124 -2.39 21.04 0.78
CA TRP A 124 -0.93 20.93 0.81
C TRP A 124 -0.23 22.29 1.00
N ARG A 125 -0.73 23.35 0.36
CA ARG A 125 -0.16 24.70 0.52
C ARG A 125 -0.34 25.21 1.94
N GLU A 126 -1.49 24.95 2.56
CA GLU A 126 -1.71 25.32 3.97
C GLU A 126 -0.78 24.55 4.91
N ILE A 127 -0.64 23.23 4.72
CA ILE A 127 0.24 22.39 5.55
C ILE A 127 1.71 22.83 5.47
N VAL A 128 2.17 23.29 4.30
CA VAL A 128 3.57 23.74 4.09
C VAL A 128 3.79 25.19 4.57
N ALA A 129 2.74 26.01 4.62
CA ALA A 129 2.83 27.39 5.08
C ALA A 129 2.76 27.53 6.62
N ALA A 130 2.26 26.50 7.32
CA ALA A 130 2.18 26.41 8.77
C ALA A 130 3.48 25.89 9.41
#